data_AF-A0A4Y9PGK8-F1
#
_entry.id   AF-A0A4Y9PGK8-F1
#
_cell.length_a   1.000
_cell.length_b   1.000
_cell.length_c   1.000
_cell.angle_alpha   90.00
_cell.angle_beta   90.00
_cell.angle_gamma   90.00
#
_symmetry.space_group_name_H-M   'P 1'
#
loop_
_entity.id
_entity.type
_entity.pdbx_description
1 polymer ?
#
loop_
_entity_poly.entity_id
_entity_poly.type
_entity_poly.pdbx_seq_one_letter_code
_entity_poly.pdbx_strand_id
1 'polypeptide(L)' 'MTKSVVTLDRVVIRLAGDSGDGMQLTGNRFTSETASFGNDLSTLPNFPAEIRAPTGTLPGVSSFQLHFADHDIM' A
#
# COMPACT_ATOMS: atom_id res chain seq x y z
N MET A 1 18.40 19.43 13.31
CA MET A 1 18.92 18.06 13.35
C MET A 1 18.64 17.40 12.01
N THR A 2 19.62 16.78 11.38
CA THR A 2 19.43 16.01 10.13
C THR A 2 18.86 14.64 10.47
N LYS A 3 17.86 14.19 9.71
CA LYS A 3 17.24 12.87 9.89
C LYS A 3 18.25 11.78 9.52
N SER A 4 18.38 10.74 10.33
CA SER A 4 19.21 9.57 10.01
C SER A 4 18.59 8.80 8.84
N VAL A 5 19.42 8.42 7.87
CA VAL A 5 19.05 7.55 6.75
C VAL A 5 19.38 6.12 7.14
N VAL A 6 18.39 5.23 6.98
CA VAL A 6 18.52 3.80 7.27
C VAL A 6 18.29 3.02 5.98
N THR A 7 19.22 2.14 5.64
CA THR A 7 19.04 1.17 4.55
C THR A 7 18.19 0.02 5.05
N LEU A 8 17.15 -0.33 4.29
CA LEU A 8 16.25 -1.44 4.58
C LEU A 8 16.46 -2.54 3.54
N ASP A 9 16.46 -3.80 3.99
CA ASP A 9 16.52 -5.00 3.13
C ASP A 9 15.28 -5.09 2.23
N ARG A 10 14.10 -4.95 2.84
CA ARG A 10 12.81 -4.97 2.17
C ARG A 10 11.85 -3.99 2.83
N VAL A 11 10.80 -3.60 2.12
CA VAL A 11 9.84 -2.62 2.61
C VAL A 11 8.41 -3.13 2.46
N VAL A 12 7.63 -3.01 3.54
CA VAL A 12 6.19 -3.24 3.53
C VAL A 12 5.48 -1.93 3.87
N ILE A 13 4.59 -1.47 2.99
CA ILE A 13 3.77 -0.27 3.19
C ILE A 13 2.31 -0.69 3.16
N ARG A 14 1.52 -0.21 4.13
CA ARG A 14 0.06 -0.30 4.11
C ARG A 14 -0.54 1.10 4.02
N LEU A 15 -1.28 1.34 2.96
CA LEU A 15 -2.11 2.51 2.77
C LEU A 15 -3.51 2.16 3.29
N ALA A 16 -4.05 2.95 4.22
CA ALA A 16 -5.39 2.73 4.76
C ALA A 16 -6.17 4.05 4.81
N GLY A 17 -7.46 3.98 4.55
CA GLY A 17 -8.35 5.14 4.46
C GLY A 17 -9.80 4.71 4.24
N ASP A 18 -10.71 5.67 4.22
CA ASP A 18 -12.13 5.38 4.01
C ASP A 18 -12.38 4.95 2.55
N SER A 19 -13.44 4.17 2.36
CA SER A 19 -13.92 3.79 1.04
C SER A 19 -14.19 5.05 0.21
N GLY A 20 -13.55 5.14 -0.96
CA GLY A 20 -13.62 6.32 -1.82
C GLY A 20 -12.39 7.24 -1.75
N ASP A 21 -11.54 7.12 -0.71
CA ASP A 21 -10.31 7.92 -0.58
C ASP A 21 -9.19 7.49 -1.54
N GLY A 22 -9.39 6.40 -2.28
CA GLY A 22 -8.49 5.99 -3.35
C GLY A 22 -7.32 5.12 -2.92
N MET A 23 -7.40 4.36 -1.82
CA MET A 23 -6.32 3.46 -1.38
C MET A 23 -5.87 2.48 -2.48
N GLN A 24 -6.81 2.00 -3.28
CA GLN A 24 -6.56 1.10 -4.42
C GLN A 24 -5.90 1.83 -5.58
N LEU A 25 -6.32 3.07 -5.87
CA LEU A 25 -5.69 3.87 -6.91
C LEU A 25 -4.23 4.20 -6.55
N THR A 26 -4.00 4.62 -5.29
CA THR A 26 -2.67 4.91 -4.78
C THR A 26 -1.81 3.65 -4.77
N GLY A 27 -2.33 2.54 -4.28
CA GLY A 27 -1.65 1.24 -4.27
C GLY A 27 -1.26 0.75 -5.66
N ASN A 28 -2.17 0.85 -6.64
CA ASN A 28 -1.90 0.49 -8.02
C ASN A 28 -0.82 1.37 -8.65
N ARG A 29 -0.87 2.70 -8.43
CA ARG A 29 0.18 3.60 -8.92
C ARG A 29 1.54 3.27 -8.31
N PHE A 30 1.60 3.05 -6.99
CA PHE A 30 2.85 2.67 -6.33
C PHE A 30 3.38 1.33 -6.88
N THR A 31 2.51 0.35 -7.07
CA THR A 31 2.86 -0.95 -7.67
C THR A 31 3.46 -0.77 -9.07
N SER A 32 2.84 0.05 -9.93
CA SER A 32 3.34 0.33 -11.28
C SER A 32 4.70 1.01 -11.28
N GLU A 33 4.91 1.99 -10.41
CA GLU A 33 6.21 2.66 -10.27
C GLU A 33 7.28 1.68 -9.75
N THR A 34 6.99 0.96 -8.66
CA THR A 34 7.91 -0.04 -8.08
C THR A 34 8.35 -1.08 -9.11
N ALA A 35 7.41 -1.60 -9.93
CA ALA A 35 7.71 -2.52 -11.02
C ALA A 35 8.55 -1.86 -12.12
N SER A 36 8.28 -0.60 -12.46
CA SER A 36 9.04 0.15 -13.49
C SER A 36 10.49 0.39 -13.08
N PHE A 37 10.79 0.42 -11.78
CA PHE A 37 12.14 0.43 -11.23
C PHE A 37 12.82 -0.95 -11.18
N GLY A 38 12.13 -2.03 -11.58
CA GLY A 38 12.67 -3.38 -11.62
C GLY A 38 12.70 -4.10 -10.27
N ASN A 39 12.00 -3.59 -9.26
CA ASN A 39 11.87 -4.27 -7.97
C ASN A 39 10.93 -5.47 -8.10
N ASP A 40 11.23 -6.53 -7.36
CA ASP A 40 10.25 -7.57 -7.11
C ASP A 40 9.24 -7.10 -6.05
N LEU A 41 7.99 -7.53 -6.21
CA LEU A 41 6.90 -7.02 -5.41
C LEU A 41 5.75 -8.00 -5.22
N SER A 42 5.02 -7.82 -4.12
CA SER A 42 3.76 -8.49 -3.81
C SER A 42 2.76 -7.50 -3.26
N THR A 43 1.49 -7.68 -3.63
CA THR A 43 0.40 -6.78 -3.25
C THR A 43 -0.68 -7.56 -2.50
N LEU A 44 -1.32 -6.87 -1.56
CA LEU A 44 -2.47 -7.38 -0.83
C LEU A 44 -3.52 -6.26 -0.69
N PRO A 45 -4.43 -6.14 -1.67
CA PRO A 45 -5.57 -5.22 -1.56
C PRO A 45 -6.58 -5.74 -0.53
N ASN A 46 -7.19 -4.82 0.21
CA ASN A 46 -8.24 -5.10 1.17
C ASN A 46 -9.40 -4.11 0.95
N PHE A 47 -10.56 -4.64 0.60
CA PHE A 47 -11.76 -3.87 0.29
C PHE A 47 -12.65 -3.73 1.53
N PRO A 48 -13.42 -2.64 1.64
CA PRO A 48 -14.30 -2.43 2.79
C PRO A 48 -15.37 -3.51 2.85
N ALA A 49 -15.84 -3.82 4.06
CA ALA A 49 -16.95 -4.74 4.27
C ALA A 49 -18.27 -4.19 3.71
N GLU A 50 -18.41 -2.86 3.69
CA GLU A 50 -19.58 -2.17 3.14
C GLU A 50 -19.18 -1.07 2.15
N ILE A 51 -19.73 -1.12 0.94
CA ILE A 51 -19.43 -0.16 -0.14
C ILE A 51 -19.90 1.27 0.22
N ARG A 52 -20.91 1.40 1.11
CA ARG A 52 -21.51 2.68 1.53
C ARG A 52 -21.61 2.80 3.04
N ALA A 53 -20.57 2.38 3.76
CA ALA A 53 -20.50 2.65 5.18
C ALA A 53 -20.51 4.16 5.45
N PRO A 54 -21.08 4.63 6.57
CA PRO A 54 -20.91 6.01 6.98
C PRO A 54 -19.42 6.36 7.11
N THR A 55 -19.04 7.56 6.68
CA THR A 55 -17.65 8.05 6.76
C THR A 55 -17.11 7.94 8.19
N GLY A 56 -15.85 7.52 8.33
CA GLY A 56 -15.19 7.32 9.62
C GLY A 56 -15.62 6.06 10.38
N THR A 57 -16.33 5.13 9.75
CA THR A 57 -16.73 3.86 10.38
C THR A 57 -15.88 2.68 9.92
N LEU A 58 -15.63 1.73 10.83
CA LEU A 58 -14.81 0.54 10.56
C LEU A 58 -15.23 -0.28 9.33
N PRO A 59 -16.54 -0.50 9.04
CA PRO A 59 -16.96 -1.26 7.86
C PRO A 59 -16.57 -0.59 6.53
N GLY A 60 -16.34 0.73 6.54
CA GLY A 60 -15.94 1.53 5.38
C GLY A 60 -14.43 1.61 5.17
N VAL A 61 -13.62 1.10 6.10
CA VAL A 61 -12.17 1.19 5.98
C VAL A 61 -11.67 0.24 4.90
N SER A 62 -10.84 0.77 4.02
CA SER A 62 -10.12 0.01 2.99
C SER A 62 -8.62 0.11 3.22
N SER A 63 -7.86 -0.83 2.64
CA SER A 63 -6.41 -0.71 2.61
C SER A 63 -5.79 -1.37 1.39
N PHE A 64 -4.55 -1.00 1.11
CA PHE A 64 -3.71 -1.65 0.12
C PHE A 64 -2.32 -1.82 0.71
N GLN A 65 -1.81 -3.05 0.70
CA GLN A 65 -0.45 -3.34 1.12
C GLN A 65 0.43 -3.66 -0.08
N LEU A 66 1.64 -3.12 -0.07
CA LEU A 66 2.73 -3.43 -1.00
C LEU A 66 3.94 -3.90 -0.20
N HIS A 67 4.54 -4.99 -0.65
CA HIS A 67 5.81 -5.52 -0.17
C HIS A 67 6.78 -5.53 -1.36
N PHE A 68 7.97 -4.96 -1.23
CA PHE A 68 8.92 -4.87 -2.35
C PHE A 68 10.38 -4.81 -1.90
N ALA A 69 11.27 -5.25 -2.78
CA ALA A 69 12.73 -5.14 -2.67
C ALA A 69 13.40 -5.15 -4.06
N ASP A 70 14.69 -4.84 -4.13
CA ASP A 70 15.50 -4.91 -5.36
C ASP A 70 15.95 -6.34 -5.72
N HIS A 71 15.48 -7.33 -4.97
CA HIS A 71 15.74 -8.75 -5.10
C HIS A 71 14.44 -9.53 -4.87
N ASP A 72 14.45 -10.83 -5.19
CA ASP A 72 13.32 -11.74 -5.00
C ASP A 72 12.82 -11.69 -3.55
N ILE A 73 11.51 -11.45 -3.37
CA ILE A 73 10.91 -11.29 -2.03
C ILE A 73 10.32 -12.58 -1.48
N MET A 74 10.39 -13.70 -2.22
CA MET A 74 9.89 -15.02 -1.83
C MET A 74 10.76 -15.74 -0.78
#